data_AF-A0A5Y0S7N3-F1
#
_entry.id   AF-A0A5Y0S7N3-F1
#
_cell.length_a   1.000
_cell.length_b   1.000
_cell.length_c   1.000
_cell.angle_alpha   90.00
_cell.angle_beta   90.00
_cell.angle_gamma   90.00
#
_symmetry.space_group_name_H-M   'P 1'
#
loop_
_entity.id
_entity.type
_entity.pdbx_description
1 polymer ?
#
loop_
_entity_poly.entity_id
_entity_poly.type
_entity_poly.pdbx_seq_one_letter_code
_entity_poly.pdbx_strand_id
1 'polypeptide(L)'
;ADAQTKNADLQRRLAAGGRVRVEGRCTVPTQTETASTSRVGNAATVELSPVAGQNVLGIRSGIISDQAKLRYLQQYVREQCQ
;
A
#
# COMPACT_ATOMS: atom_id res chain seq x y z
N ALA A 1 -10.65 12.12 5.07
CA ALA A 1 -9.44 12.62 4.38
C ALA A 1 -9.39 12.01 2.99
N ASP A 2 -9.26 12.88 2.00
CA ASP A 2 -8.98 12.54 0.60
C ASP A 2 -7.78 11.56 0.51
N ALA A 3 -7.85 10.62 -0.42
CA ALA A 3 -6.86 9.54 -0.52
C ALA A 3 -5.47 10.08 -0.89
N GLN A 4 -5.40 11.14 -1.68
CA GLN A 4 -4.14 11.81 -2.02
C GLN A 4 -3.55 12.48 -0.79
N THR A 5 -4.38 13.18 -0.01
CA THR A 5 -3.97 13.82 1.25
C THR A 5 -3.37 12.80 2.23
N LYS A 6 -4.03 11.64 2.39
CA LYS A 6 -3.49 10.55 3.23
C LYS A 6 -2.16 10.03 2.69
N ASN A 7 -2.02 9.90 1.37
CA ASN A 7 -0.79 9.40 0.76
C ASN A 7 0.36 10.42 0.89
N ALA A 8 0.08 11.70 0.72
CA ALA A 8 1.03 12.79 0.93
C ALA A 8 1.51 12.85 2.39
N ASP A 9 0.62 12.60 3.35
CA ASP A 9 1.01 12.48 4.76
C ASP A 9 1.98 11.32 5.01
N LEU A 10 1.72 10.15 4.43
CA LEU A 10 2.63 9.01 4.53
C LEU A 10 4.00 9.31 3.91
N GLN A 11 4.04 10.01 2.77
CA GLN A 11 5.29 10.41 2.13
C GLN A 11 6.07 11.39 3.02
N ARG A 12 5.40 12.39 3.61
CA ARG A 12 6.04 13.32 4.56
C ARG A 12 6.60 12.57 5.77
N ARG A 13 5.84 11.63 6.33
CA ARG A 13 6.28 10.81 7.47
C ARG A 13 7.49 9.94 7.13
N LEU A 14 7.51 9.35 5.93
CA LEU A 14 8.66 8.56 5.45
C LEU A 14 9.90 9.45 5.26
N ALA A 15 9.75 10.62 4.63
CA ALA A 15 10.83 11.58 4.45
C ALA A 15 11.41 12.09 5.78
N ALA A 16 10.59 12.15 6.83
CA ALA A 16 11.01 12.48 8.20
C ALA A 16 11.66 11.30 8.97
N GLY A 17 12.02 10.20 8.29
CA GLY A 17 12.63 9.02 8.91
C GLY A 17 11.64 7.96 9.39
N GLY A 18 10.37 8.06 8.98
CA GLY A 18 9.36 7.04 9.23
C GLY A 18 9.66 5.72 8.51
N ARG A 19 8.97 4.64 8.93
CA ARG A 19 9.14 3.29 8.36
C ARG A 19 7.87 2.85 7.66
N VAL A 20 8.00 2.20 6.52
CA VAL A 20 6.87 1.58 5.80
C VAL A 20 6.87 0.08 6.07
N ARG A 21 5.74 -0.44 6.55
CA ARG A 21 5.50 -1.88 6.72
C ARG A 21 4.34 -2.30 5.85
N VAL A 22 4.51 -3.43 5.17
CA VAL A 22 3.46 -4.05 4.35
C VAL A 22 3.07 -5.39 4.96
N GLU A 23 1.78 -5.67 5.02
CA GLU A 23 1.29 -6.99 5.40
C GLU A 23 1.45 -7.93 4.21
N GLY A 24 2.25 -8.98 4.38
CA GLY A 24 2.35 -10.07 3.42
C GLY A 24 1.32 -11.13 3.77
N ARG A 25 0.41 -11.44 2.84
CA ARG A 25 -0.43 -12.64 2.95
C ARG A 25 0.12 -13.72 2.02
N CYS A 26 0.86 -14.67 2.59
CA CYS A 26 1.24 -15.89 1.90
C CYS A 26 0.17 -16.96 2.17
N THR A 27 -0.57 -17.39 1.15
CA THR A 27 -1.56 -18.48 1.26
C THR A 27 -0.95 -19.87 1.09
N VAL A 28 0.37 -20.01 1.26
CA VAL A 28 1.04 -21.30 1.15
C VAL A 28 0.74 -22.10 2.43
N PRO A 29 0.23 -23.35 2.35
CA PRO A 29 0.01 -24.16 3.54
C PRO A 29 1.36 -24.43 4.21
N THR A 30 1.59 -23.75 5.33
CA THR A 30 2.77 -23.96 6.16
C THR A 30 2.65 -25.33 6.80
N GLN A 31 3.51 -26.28 6.42
CA GLN A 31 3.78 -27.43 7.28
C GLN A 31 4.44 -26.88 8.54
N THR A 32 3.68 -26.81 9.63
CA THR A 32 4.12 -26.26 10.91
C THR A 32 5.18 -27.17 11.52
N GLU A 33 6.44 -27.01 11.12
CA GLU A 33 7.56 -27.46 11.96
C GLU A 33 7.61 -26.54 13.17
N THR A 34 7.41 -27.13 14.35
CA THR A 34 7.39 -26.45 15.64
C THR A 34 8.83 -26.06 15.98
N ALA A 35 9.32 -24.96 15.40
CA ALA A 35 10.58 -24.36 15.80
C ALA A 35 10.36 -23.56 17.10
N SER A 36 11.18 -23.88 18.09
CA SER A 36 11.14 -23.41 19.46
C SER A 36 11.14 -21.89 19.60
N THR A 37 10.38 -21.45 20.60
CA THR A 37 10.17 -20.08 21.06
C THR A 37 11.47 -19.29 21.22
N SER A 38 11.85 -18.53 20.19
CA SER A 38 12.85 -17.47 20.29
C SER A 38 12.33 -16.24 19.56
N ARG A 39 11.42 -15.53 20.23
CA ARG A 39 11.04 -14.12 19.99
C ARG A 39 11.06 -13.69 18.50
N VAL A 40 10.29 -14.35 17.65
CA VAL A 40 10.06 -13.89 16.28
C VAL A 40 8.96 -12.82 16.30
N GLY A 41 9.34 -11.58 16.00
CA GLY A 41 8.39 -10.47 15.85
C GLY A 41 7.30 -10.80 14.83
N ASN A 42 6.16 -10.09 14.95
CA ASN A 42 4.94 -10.24 14.15
C ASN A 42 5.24 -10.61 12.68
N ALA A 43 5.21 -11.92 12.38
CA ALA A 43 5.68 -12.50 11.12
C ALA A 43 4.81 -12.09 9.90
N ALA A 44 3.76 -11.30 10.13
CA ALA A 44 2.83 -10.83 9.10
C ALA A 44 3.29 -9.55 8.39
N THR A 45 4.19 -8.74 8.96
CA THR A 45 4.55 -7.43 8.39
C THR A 45 6.02 -7.35 8.00
N VAL A 46 6.27 -7.11 6.70
CA VAL A 46 7.60 -6.87 6.15
C VAL A 46 7.89 -5.37 6.14
N GLU A 47 8.99 -4.96 6.76
CA GLU A 47 9.48 -3.59 6.67
C GLU A 47 10.21 -3.38 5.33
N LEU A 48 9.84 -2.33 4.62
CA LEU A 48 10.46 -1.98 3.35
C LEU A 48 11.69 -1.10 3.58
N SER A 49 12.68 -1.22 2.70
CA SER A 49 13.77 -0.23 2.62
C SER A 49 13.18 1.16 2.33
N PRO A 50 13.86 2.27 2.70
CA PRO A 50 13.35 3.62 2.46
C PRO A 50 12.98 3.87 0.99
N VAL A 51 13.82 3.41 0.07
CA VAL A 51 13.58 3.51 -1.39
C VAL A 51 12.35 2.70 -1.80
N ALA A 52 12.22 1.46 -1.33
CA ALA A 52 11.04 0.63 -1.62
C ALA A 52 9.75 1.24 -1.04
N GLY A 53 9.81 1.80 0.18
CA GLY A 53 8.70 2.52 0.80
C GLY A 53 8.26 3.73 -0.02
N GLN A 54 9.22 4.52 -0.51
CA GLN A 54 8.95 5.68 -1.36
C GLN A 54 8.30 5.26 -2.69
N ASN A 55 8.81 4.18 -3.31
CA ASN A 55 8.27 3.64 -4.56
C ASN A 55 6.82 3.17 -4.39
N VAL A 56 6.50 2.43 -3.31
CA VAL A 56 5.13 1.97 -3.03
C VAL A 56 4.18 3.15 -2.85
N LEU A 57 4.58 4.20 -2.10
CA LEU A 57 3.76 5.39 -1.94
C LEU A 57 3.62 6.19 -3.26
N GLY A 58 4.64 6.18 -4.12
CA GLY A 58 4.57 6.73 -5.48
C GLY A 58 3.54 6.02 -6.36
N ILE A 59 3.60 4.68 -6.41
CA ILE A 59 2.64 3.84 -7.13
C ILE A 59 1.22 4.10 -6.62
N ARG A 60 1.03 4.15 -5.30
CA ARG A 60 -0.27 4.46 -4.70
C ARG A 60 -0.81 5.82 -5.16
N SER A 61 0.05 6.83 -5.29
CA SER A 61 -0.35 8.15 -5.81
C SER A 61 -0.88 8.07 -7.24
N GLY A 62 -0.18 7.33 -8.11
CA GLY A 62 -0.61 7.08 -9.49
C GLY A 62 -1.98 6.40 -9.55
N ILE A 63 -2.16 5.31 -8.80
CA ILE A 63 -3.43 4.56 -8.74
C ILE A 63 -4.59 5.46 -8.28
N ILE A 64 -4.39 6.30 -7.27
CA ILE A 64 -5.44 7.22 -6.78
C ILE A 64 -5.86 8.20 -7.89
N SER A 65 -4.88 8.80 -8.58
CA SER A 65 -5.14 9.70 -9.72
C SER A 65 -5.91 8.97 -10.82
N ASP A 66 -5.47 7.78 -11.21
CA ASP A 66 -6.06 7.07 -12.33
C ASP A 66 -7.47 6.55 -11.99
N GLN A 67 -7.71 6.13 -10.75
CA GLN A 67 -9.06 5.80 -10.28
C GLN A 67 -10.01 7.00 -10.34
N ALA A 68 -9.54 8.21 -10.04
CA ALA A 68 -10.35 9.42 -10.19
C ALA A 68 -10.69 9.70 -11.66
N LYS A 69 -9.69 9.60 -12.56
CA LYS A 69 -9.90 9.76 -14.01
C LYS A 69 -10.87 8.71 -14.55
N LEU A 70 -10.71 7.44 -14.18
CA LEU A 70 -11.60 6.36 -14.63
C LEU A 70 -13.03 6.58 -14.17
N ARG A 71 -13.26 6.97 -12.91
CA ARG A 71 -14.60 7.28 -12.40
C ARG A 71 -15.25 8.40 -13.20
N TYR A 72 -14.50 9.47 -13.45
CA TYR A 72 -14.96 10.60 -14.27
C TYR A 72 -15.33 10.15 -15.69
N LEU A 73 -14.44 9.44 -16.38
CA LEU A 73 -14.68 9.00 -17.76
C LEU A 73 -15.86 8.01 -17.85
N GLN A 74 -15.96 7.08 -16.90
CA GLN A 74 -17.10 6.16 -16.83
C GLN A 74 -18.41 6.91 -16.60
N GLN A 75 -18.42 7.93 -15.74
CA GLN A 75 -19.59 8.77 -15.53
C GLN A 75 -19.96 9.53 -16.81
N TYR A 76 -18.98 10.16 -17.46
CA TYR A 76 -19.17 10.87 -18.72
C TYR A 76 -19.83 9.99 -19.79
N VAL A 77 -19.34 8.76 -20.00
CA VAL A 77 -19.94 7.83 -20.96
C VAL A 77 -21.39 7.49 -20.59
N ARG A 78 -21.71 7.28 -19.32
CA ARG A 78 -23.09 7.00 -18.88
C ARG A 78 -24.05 8.17 -19.08
N GLU A 79 -23.55 9.40 -18.99
CA GLU A 79 -24.36 10.61 -19.15
C GLU A 79 -24.53 10.99 -20.63
N GLN A 80 -23.51 10.80 -21.46
CA GLN A 80 -23.49 11.26 -22.86
C GLN A 80 -23.91 10.20 -23.89
N CYS A 81 -23.77 8.91 -23.58
CA CYS A 81 -24.12 7.82 -24.49
C CYS A 81 -25.46 7.16 -24.15
N GLN A 82 -26.43 7.95 -23.72
CA GLN A 82 -27.83 7.53 -23.61
C GLN A 82 -28.50 7.46 -24.98
#